data_AF-W7DKS0-F1
#
_entry.id   AF-W7DKS0-F1
#
_cell.length_a   1.000
_cell.length_b   1.000
_cell.length_c   1.000
_cell.angle_alpha   90.00
_cell.angle_beta   90.00
_cell.angle_gamma   90.00
#
_symmetry.space_group_name_H-M   'P 1'
#
loop_
_entity.id
_entity.type
_entity.pdbx_description
1 polymer ?
#
loop_
_entity_poly.entity_id
_entity_poly.type
_entity_poly.pdbx_seq_one_letter_code
_entity_poly.pdbx_strand_id
1 'polypeptide(L)' 'MPLIHLKDRLGDESTEIGSGNLDIQSFIHAARENGTEWLIIEQEAFQKFEPLESVKIGFLSLERMVAK' A
#
# COMPACT_ATOMS: atom_id res chain seq x y z
N MET A 1 8.73 9.62 11.91
CA MET A 1 8.48 10.08 10.53
C MET A 1 6.97 10.16 10.39
N PRO A 2 6.35 11.34 10.23
CA PRO A 2 4.90 11.50 10.44
C PRO A 2 4.05 10.81 9.36
N LEU A 3 4.60 10.67 8.15
CA LEU A 3 3.92 10.06 7.02
C LEU A 3 4.87 9.16 6.23
N ILE A 4 4.33 8.10 5.65
CA ILE A 4 5.04 7.17 4.77
C ILE A 4 4.18 6.91 3.52
N HIS A 5 4.82 6.97 2.35
CA HIS A 5 4.23 6.43 1.13
C HIS A 5 4.48 4.92 1.06
N LEU A 6 3.41 4.16 0.85
CA LEU A 6 3.43 2.72 0.65
C LEU A 6 3.01 2.42 -0.78
N LYS A 7 3.84 1.65 -1.47
CA LYS A 7 3.51 1.02 -2.74
C LYS A 7 3.77 -0.47 -2.68
N ASP A 8 3.10 -1.22 -3.53
CA ASP A 8 3.38 -2.61 -3.80
C ASP A 8 3.79 -2.76 -5.27
N ARG A 9 4.47 -3.85 -5.61
CA ARG A 9 4.94 -4.09 -6.96
C ARG A 9 4.96 -5.57 -7.32
N LEU A 10 4.83 -5.85 -8.60
CA LEU A 10 5.08 -7.17 -9.16
C LEU A 10 6.06 -7.05 -10.32
N GLY A 11 7.26 -7.59 -10.15
CA GLY A 11 8.38 -7.25 -11.04
C GLY A 11 8.79 -5.79 -10.87
N ASP A 12 9.04 -5.09 -11.97
CA ASP A 12 9.49 -3.69 -11.94
C ASP A 12 8.33 -2.67 -11.96
N GLU A 13 7.09 -3.16 -12.00
CA GLU A 13 5.88 -2.33 -12.11
C GLU A 13 5.09 -2.26 -10.81
N SER A 14 4.54 -1.07 -10.54
CA SER A 14 3.61 -0.82 -9.44
C SER A 14 2.33 -1.64 -9.59
N THR A 15 1.77 -2.12 -8.49
CA THR A 15 0.46 -2.79 -8.44
C THR A 15 -0.27 -2.45 -7.15
N GLU A 16 -1.57 -2.71 -7.11
CA GLU A 16 -2.40 -2.42 -5.95
C GLU A 16 -1.88 -3.14 -4.70
N ILE A 17 -1.92 -2.45 -3.55
CA ILE A 17 -1.50 -2.99 -2.25
C ILE A 17 -2.04 -4.41 -2.02
N GLY A 18 -1.15 -5.38 -1.79
CA GLY A 18 -1.50 -6.78 -1.53
C GLY A 18 -1.65 -7.64 -2.78
N SER A 19 -1.44 -7.09 -3.98
CA SER A 19 -1.39 -7.84 -5.24
C SER A 19 0.05 -8.07 -5.73
N GLY A 20 1.04 -7.47 -5.06
CA GLY A 20 2.45 -7.60 -5.38
C GLY A 20 3.18 -8.59 -4.47
N ASN A 21 4.49 -8.40 -4.37
CA ASN A 21 5.38 -9.30 -3.62
C ASN A 21 6.16 -8.60 -2.49
N LEU A 22 5.83 -7.35 -2.16
CA LEU A 22 6.43 -6.68 -1.02
C LEU A 22 5.76 -7.12 0.29
N ASP A 23 6.54 -7.17 1.37
CA ASP A 23 6.03 -7.45 2.70
C ASP A 23 5.43 -6.19 3.34
N ILE A 24 4.28 -5.80 2.81
CA ILE A 24 3.55 -4.60 3.27
C ILE A 24 3.20 -4.69 4.76
N GLN A 25 2.94 -5.90 5.29
CA GLN A 25 2.63 -6.10 6.71
C GLN A 25 3.80 -5.69 7.61
N SER A 26 5.02 -6.15 7.31
CA SER A 26 6.20 -5.76 8.09
C SER A 26 6.45 -4.25 8.02
N PHE A 27 6.17 -3.60 6.89
CA PHE A 27 6.31 -2.14 6.76
C PHE A 27 5.29 -1.38 7.62
N ILE A 28 4.03 -1.84 7.64
CA ILE A 28 2.99 -1.27 8.51
C ILE A 28 3.40 -1.40 9.99
N HIS A 29 3.92 -2.58 10.38
CA HIS A 29 4.38 -2.82 11.74
C HIS A 29 5.51 -1.86 12.13
N ALA A 30 6.56 -1.78 11.30
CA ALA A 30 7.68 -0.86 11.53
C ALA A 30 7.22 0.61 11.56
N ALA A 31 6.29 1.01 10.69
CA ALA A 31 5.72 2.34 10.68
C ALA A 31 5.01 2.67 12.00
N ARG A 32 4.20 1.73 12.52
CA ARG A 32 3.50 1.86 13.81
C ARG A 32 4.48 1.96 14.97
N GLU A 33 5.50 1.10 15.02
CA GLU A 33 6.53 1.13 16.08
C GLU A 33 7.33 2.45 16.10
N ASN A 34 7.49 3.09 14.94
CA ASN A 34 8.22 4.36 14.80
C ASN A 34 7.33 5.61 14.89
N GLY A 35 6.07 5.45 15.31
CA GLY A 35 5.13 6.56 15.52
C GLY A 35 4.71 7.26 14.22
N THR A 36 4.60 6.53 13.12
CA THR A 36 4.04 7.05 11.87
C THR A 36 2.53 7.26 12.01
N GLU A 37 2.04 8.44 11.63
CA GLU A 37 0.63 8.80 11.73
C GLU A 37 -0.14 8.49 10.45
N TRP A 38 0.50 8.69 9.29
CA TRP A 38 -0.14 8.58 7.99
C TRP A 38 0.52 7.54 7.10
N LEU A 39 -0.28 6.61 6.61
CA LEU A 39 0.09 5.71 5.52
C LEU A 39 -0.62 6.19 4.25
N ILE A 40 0.17 6.56 3.25
CA ILE A 40 -0.31 7.12 1.98
C ILE A 40 -0.07 6.07 0.91
N ILE A 41 -1.11 5.69 0.16
CA ILE A 41 -0.95 4.77 -0.95
C ILE A 41 -0.36 5.52 -2.15
N GLU A 42 0.76 5.01 -2.66
CA GLU A 42 1.37 5.45 -3.91
C GLU A 42 1.08 4.42 -5.01
N GLN A 43 0.38 4.85 -6.06
CA GLN A 43 0.10 4.04 -7.24
C GLN A 43 0.52 4.80 -8.48
N GLU A 44 1.49 4.25 -9.21
CA GLU A 44 2.11 4.90 -10.37
C GLU A 44 1.83 4.18 -11.70
N ALA A 45 1.18 3.01 -11.66
CA ALA A 45 0.86 2.23 -12.84
C ALA A 45 -0.57 1.64 -12.79
N PHE A 46 -1.25 1.59 -13.93
CA PHE A 46 -2.67 1.25 -14.05
C PHE A 46 -2.93 0.34 -15.26
N GLN A 47 -2.30 -0.84 -15.30
CA GLN A 47 -2.41 -1.74 -16.46
C GLN A 47 -3.73 -2.51 -16.50
N LYS A 48 -4.33 -2.78 -15.33
CA LYS A 48 -5.49 -3.68 -15.19
C LYS A 48 -6.77 -2.96 -14.76
N PHE A 49 -6.66 -1.88 -14.01
CA PHE A 49 -7.80 -1.19 -13.38
C PHE A 49 -7.74 0.31 -13.66
N GLU A 50 -8.92 0.94 -13.77
CA GLU A 50 -9.02 2.40 -13.82
C GLU A 50 -8.54 3.02 -12.49
N PRO A 51 -8.02 4.26 -12.49
CA PRO A 51 -7.42 4.87 -11.30
C PRO A 51 -8.30 4.83 -10.04
N LEU A 52 -9.60 5.10 -10.15
CA LEU A 52 -10.51 5.07 -9.00
C LEU A 52 -10.78 3.64 -8.48
N GLU A 53 -10.78 2.65 -9.37
CA GLU A 53 -10.92 1.25 -8.97
C GLU A 53 -9.65 0.76 -8.26
N SER A 54 -8.48 1.11 -8.80
CA SER A 54 -7.18 0.84 -8.17
C SER A 54 -7.09 1.45 -6.76
N VAL A 55 -7.52 2.71 -6.58
CA VAL A 55 -7.61 3.36 -5.25
C VAL A 55 -8.48 2.56 -4.30
N LYS A 56 -9.67 2.12 -4.74
CA LYS A 56 -10.58 1.32 -3.91
C LYS A 56 -9.94 0.00 -3.48
N ILE A 57 -9.31 -0.71 -4.42
CA ILE A 57 -8.65 -2.00 -4.15
C ILE A 57 -7.52 -1.79 -3.13
N GLY A 58 -6.64 -0.82 -3.38
CA GLY A 58 -5.52 -0.49 -2.50
C GLY A 58 -5.99 -0.09 -1.11
N PHE A 59 -6.99 0.79 -1.00
CA PHE A 59 -7.55 1.23 0.27
C PHE A 59 -8.11 0.07 1.09
N LEU A 60 -8.99 -0.76 0.49
CA LEU A 60 -9.61 -1.88 1.20
C LEU A 60 -8.58 -2.94 1.63
N SER A 61 -7.51 -3.11 0.83
CA SER A 61 -6.41 -4.00 1.20
C SER A 61 -5.65 -3.46 2.41
N LEU A 62 -5.23 -2.19 2.35
CA LEU A 62 -4.51 -1.53 3.44
C LEU A 62 -5.34 -1.45 4.73
N GLU A 63 -6.64 -1.17 4.62
CA GLU A 63 -7.56 -1.14 5.77
C GLU A 63 -7.60 -2.48 6.51
N ARG A 64 -7.79 -3.59 5.77
CA ARG A 64 -7.76 -4.95 6.35
C ARG A 64 -6.40 -5.30 6.97
N MET A 65 -5.34 -4.74 6.42
CA MET A 65 -3.97 -4.95 6.87
C MET A 65 -3.65 -4.19 8.17
N VAL A 66 -4.17 -2.98 8.32
CA VAL A 66 -3.98 -2.14 9.51
C VAL A 66 -4.89 -2.57 10.68
N ALA A 67 -6.04 -3.17 10.38
CA ALA A 67 -6.99 -3.68 11.37
C ALA A 67 -6.52 -4.97 12.10
N LYS A 68 -5.39 -5.57 11.67
CA LYS A 68 -4.75 -6.71 12.31
C LYS A 68 -3.68 -6.26 13.31
#